data_AF-A0A352IIR2-F1
#
_entry.id   AF-A0A352IIR2-F1
#
_cell.length_a   1.000
_cell.length_b   1.000
_cell.length_c   1.000
_cell.angle_alpha   90.00
_cell.angle_beta   90.00
_cell.angle_gamma   90.00
#
_symmetry.space_group_name_H-M   'P 1'
#
loop_
_entity.id
_entity.type
_entity.pdbx_description
1 polymer ?
#
loop_
_entity_poly.entity_id
_entity_poly.type
_entity_poly.pdbx_seq_one_letter_code
_entity_poly.pdbx_strand_id
1 'polypeptide(L)'
;MRRFMQRERLCKFESTNDNILDVKSQEKQNEINKIEAPCHSVKEYNEKIEAVLQKKEYHHWNSKTEQELNRSKIYDYHNKKLSVDKASLQTQRSILTKYRDCFDEKNITRMSSEFGSNKTEIYNEPYFITEIAPDVGLYKVVGVRDFPDGKICIRDCNDIMRLKHTATHETMHDLSYQDSDHKVCAQDAGQSNILISQTDLTSGIHKVQNIEKIIDGKSESIDYKHYNRYLNEGFTELYTIEQMQERGEYPDFDSYSQEVGWAVNLREILGDELIAKAYFGGDIDGLKQRVDEMSSIPGAWETLNFNIDAYNRTGDLRCKFTADDIIDSLRDEKGGSNNENGI
;
A
#
# COMPACT_ATOMS: atom_id res chain seq x y z
N MET A 1 14.73 8.86 -48.68
CA MET A 1 14.90 7.57 -49.39
C MET A 1 15.74 6.68 -48.47
N ARG A 2 15.12 5.65 -47.88
CA ARG A 2 15.66 4.73 -46.87
C ARG A 2 16.65 3.74 -47.49
N ARG A 3 17.69 3.31 -46.75
CA ARG A 3 18.07 1.90 -46.48
C ARG A 3 19.40 1.78 -45.73
N PHE A 4 19.58 0.59 -45.11
CA PHE A 4 20.71 0.01 -44.38
C PHE A 4 20.71 0.21 -42.86
N MET A 5 20.84 -0.82 -42.01
CA MET A 5 20.64 -2.27 -42.11
C MET A 5 20.60 -2.85 -40.68
N GLN A 6 19.84 -3.92 -40.47
CA GLN A 6 19.83 -4.74 -39.26
C GLN A 6 21.23 -5.30 -38.96
N ARG A 7 21.59 -5.36 -37.66
CA ARG A 7 22.48 -6.40 -37.12
C ARG A 7 22.03 -6.77 -35.70
N GLU A 8 21.43 -7.94 -35.61
CA GLU A 8 21.31 -8.73 -34.37
C GLU A 8 22.70 -9.14 -33.88
N ARG A 9 22.92 -9.12 -32.56
CA ARG A 9 23.94 -9.94 -31.91
C ARG A 9 23.31 -10.65 -30.70
N LEU A 10 22.99 -11.92 -30.94
CA LEU A 10 22.87 -12.97 -29.94
C LEU A 10 24.23 -13.19 -29.28
N CYS A 11 24.31 -13.12 -27.95
CA CYS A 11 25.40 -13.72 -27.19
C CYS A 11 24.88 -15.00 -26.51
N LYS A 12 25.37 -16.13 -27.01
CA LYS A 12 25.31 -17.44 -26.36
C LYS A 12 26.23 -17.43 -25.14
N PHE A 13 25.78 -17.94 -24.01
CA PHE A 13 26.67 -18.45 -22.96
C PHE A 13 26.53 -19.97 -22.93
N GLU A 14 27.64 -20.64 -23.25
CA GLU A 14 27.81 -22.08 -23.16
C GLU A 14 28.06 -22.48 -21.70
N SER A 15 27.46 -23.61 -21.33
CA SER A 15 27.60 -24.29 -20.06
C SER A 15 28.97 -24.96 -19.91
N THR A 16 29.60 -24.81 -18.76
CA THR A 16 30.55 -25.80 -18.24
C THR A 16 30.21 -26.10 -16.77
N ASN A 17 29.59 -27.26 -16.57
CA ASN A 17 29.56 -27.97 -15.29
C ASN A 17 30.97 -28.48 -15.01
N ASP A 18 31.50 -28.21 -13.82
CA ASP A 18 32.42 -29.13 -13.16
C ASP A 18 32.10 -29.17 -11.66
N ASN A 19 31.79 -30.39 -11.23
CA ASN A 19 31.42 -30.78 -9.88
C ASN A 19 32.57 -30.59 -8.89
N ILE A 20 32.45 -29.63 -7.97
CA ILE A 20 33.06 -29.71 -6.64
C ILE A 20 32.04 -29.18 -5.62
N LEU A 21 31.06 -30.03 -5.29
CA LEU A 21 30.33 -29.97 -4.03
C LEU A 21 30.71 -31.25 -3.30
N ASP A 22 31.34 -31.17 -2.13
CA ASP A 22 30.82 -31.94 -1.00
C ASP A 22 31.40 -31.58 0.38
N VAL A 23 30.53 -31.71 1.36
CA VAL A 23 30.71 -31.82 2.83
C VAL A 23 30.81 -30.54 3.69
N LYS A 24 31.51 -29.46 3.32
CA LYS A 24 31.67 -28.31 4.26
C LYS A 24 30.58 -27.22 4.23
N SER A 25 29.70 -27.23 3.23
CA SER A 25 28.58 -26.27 3.12
C SER A 25 27.30 -26.77 3.82
N GLN A 26 27.14 -28.09 4.00
CA GLN A 26 25.93 -28.65 4.62
C GLN A 26 25.89 -28.49 6.15
N GLU A 27 27.04 -28.44 6.82
CA GLU A 27 27.07 -28.22 8.28
C GLU A 27 26.80 -26.75 8.67
N LYS A 28 27.07 -25.78 7.78
CA LYS A 28 26.71 -24.36 8.01
C LYS A 28 25.28 -24.00 7.60
N GLN A 29 24.64 -24.79 6.74
CA GLN A 29 23.24 -24.60 6.36
C GLN A 29 22.26 -25.08 7.46
N ASN A 30 22.71 -26.00 8.33
CA ASN A 30 21.88 -26.58 9.40
C ASN A 30 21.89 -25.80 10.73
N GLU A 31 22.67 -24.71 10.86
CA GLU A 31 22.61 -23.79 12.01
C GLU A 31 21.81 -22.50 11.74
N ILE A 32 21.31 -22.28 10.51
CA ILE A 32 20.48 -21.10 10.16
C ILE A 32 18.98 -21.37 10.36
N ASN A 33 18.59 -22.63 10.60
CA ASN A 33 17.21 -23.00 10.93
C ASN A 33 17.04 -23.17 12.44
N LYS A 34 17.03 -22.06 13.17
CA LYS A 34 16.36 -21.89 14.48
C LYS A 34 16.49 -20.45 14.99
N ILE A 35 16.08 -19.49 14.17
CA ILE A 35 15.48 -18.29 14.74
C ILE A 35 13.98 -18.47 14.50
N GLU A 36 13.34 -19.24 15.39
CA GLU A 36 11.91 -19.10 15.57
C GLU A 36 11.69 -17.65 15.99
N ALA A 37 11.28 -16.81 15.05
CA ALA A 37 10.72 -15.51 15.36
C ALA A 37 9.64 -15.77 16.42
N PRO A 38 9.60 -15.01 17.54
CA PRO A 38 8.64 -15.28 18.60
C PRO A 38 7.25 -15.18 17.99
N CYS A 39 6.62 -16.34 17.80
CA CYS A 39 5.24 -16.43 17.39
C CYS A 39 4.43 -15.93 18.59
N HIS A 40 4.23 -14.62 18.66
CA HIS A 40 3.32 -14.06 19.63
C HIS A 40 1.97 -14.72 19.38
N SER A 41 1.53 -15.54 20.34
CA SER A 41 0.21 -16.12 20.28
C SER A 41 -0.82 -14.98 20.22
N VAL A 42 -1.99 -15.21 19.60
CA VAL A 42 -3.09 -14.23 19.57
C VAL A 42 -3.38 -13.66 20.97
N LYS A 43 -3.14 -14.47 22.02
CA LYS A 43 -3.21 -14.08 23.42
C LYS A 43 -2.14 -13.05 23.82
N GLU A 44 -0.88 -13.26 23.49
CA GLU A 44 0.21 -12.29 23.76
C GLU A 44 0.00 -10.96 23.03
N TYR A 45 -0.57 -11.00 21.82
CA TYR A 45 -0.98 -9.78 21.12
C TYR A 45 -2.10 -9.03 21.84
N ASN A 46 -3.14 -9.74 22.29
CA ASN A 46 -4.23 -9.13 23.05
C ASN A 46 -3.74 -8.50 24.36
N GLU A 47 -2.83 -9.16 25.07
CA GLU A 47 -2.21 -8.62 26.29
C GLU A 47 -1.36 -7.38 26.00
N LYS A 48 -0.61 -7.36 24.88
CA LYS A 48 0.10 -6.15 24.43
C LYS A 48 -0.85 -4.99 24.09
N ILE A 49 -2.01 -5.25 23.47
CA ILE A 49 -3.01 -4.21 23.17
C ILE A 49 -3.52 -3.57 24.45
N GLU A 50 -3.99 -4.37 25.40
CA GLU A 50 -4.51 -3.86 26.66
C GLU A 50 -3.43 -3.10 27.43
N ALA A 51 -2.18 -3.58 27.40
CA ALA A 51 -1.04 -2.87 27.99
C ALA A 51 -0.73 -1.54 27.27
N VAL A 52 -0.88 -1.46 25.95
CA VAL A 52 -0.66 -0.23 25.17
C VAL A 52 -1.80 0.76 25.38
N LEU A 53 -3.05 0.31 25.40
CA LEU A 53 -4.22 1.15 25.73
C LEU A 53 -4.16 1.74 27.15
N GLN A 54 -3.39 1.11 28.04
CA GLN A 54 -3.11 1.61 29.39
C GLN A 54 -1.89 2.56 29.48
N LYS A 55 -1.05 2.64 28.43
CA LYS A 55 0.11 3.54 28.40
C LYS A 55 -0.33 4.95 27.98
N LYS A 56 0.08 5.94 28.77
CA LYS A 56 -0.47 7.30 28.71
C LYS A 56 -0.02 8.17 27.55
N GLU A 57 1.12 7.95 26.90
CA GLU A 57 1.60 8.92 25.90
C GLU A 57 2.82 8.47 25.08
N TYR A 58 3.01 9.09 23.90
CA TYR A 58 4.25 9.05 23.12
C TYR A 58 4.63 10.38 22.49
N HIS A 59 5.93 10.49 22.18
CA HIS A 59 6.66 11.68 21.73
C HIS A 59 7.16 11.49 20.29
N HIS A 60 6.70 12.34 19.38
CA HIS A 60 7.34 12.54 18.07
C HIS A 60 7.33 14.02 17.67
N TRP A 61 7.69 14.89 18.60
CA TRP A 61 7.73 16.32 18.37
C TRP A 61 9.17 16.80 18.44
N ASN A 62 9.55 17.70 17.53
CA ASN A 62 10.90 18.29 17.50
C ASN A 62 11.20 19.02 18.81
N SER A 63 10.15 19.45 19.53
CA SER A 63 10.22 19.84 20.93
C SER A 63 8.94 19.46 21.67
N LYS A 64 9.06 19.23 22.98
CA LYS A 64 7.91 19.09 23.89
C LYS A 64 6.97 20.30 23.83
N THR A 65 7.50 21.49 23.55
CA THR A 65 6.73 22.73 23.43
C THR A 65 5.80 22.72 22.22
N GLU A 66 6.26 22.27 21.05
CA GLU A 66 5.40 22.17 19.86
C GLU A 66 4.28 21.15 20.05
N GLN A 67 4.60 20.04 20.73
CA GLN A 67 3.60 19.03 21.12
C GLN A 67 2.48 19.62 21.95
N GLU A 68 2.87 20.29 23.04
CA GLU A 68 1.92 20.92 23.95
C GLU A 68 1.11 21.99 23.23
N LEU A 69 1.74 22.77 22.35
CA LEU A 69 1.05 23.79 21.56
C LEU A 69 0.03 23.16 20.60
N ASN A 70 0.37 22.10 19.87
CA ASN A 70 -0.57 21.38 19.01
C ASN A 70 -1.74 20.81 19.82
N ARG A 71 -1.44 20.07 20.89
CA ARG A 71 -2.45 19.42 21.73
C ARG A 71 -3.37 20.42 22.41
N SER A 72 -2.84 21.56 22.85
CA SER A 72 -3.63 22.63 23.50
C SER A 72 -4.67 23.27 22.58
N LYS A 73 -4.49 23.16 21.26
CA LYS A 73 -5.42 23.67 20.24
C LYS A 73 -6.48 22.65 19.83
N ILE A 74 -6.37 21.41 20.29
CA ILE A 74 -7.32 20.33 19.99
C ILE A 74 -8.24 20.14 21.18
N TYR A 75 -9.54 20.37 20.97
CA TYR A 75 -10.54 20.08 21.98
C TYR A 75 -10.59 18.58 22.27
N ASP A 76 -10.52 18.22 23.56
CA ASP A 76 -10.58 16.84 24.07
C ASP A 76 -9.56 15.88 23.43
N TYR A 77 -8.33 16.38 23.24
CA TYR A 77 -7.25 15.64 22.61
C TYR A 77 -7.06 14.23 23.17
N HIS A 78 -7.11 14.05 24.50
CA HIS A 78 -6.82 12.76 25.13
C HIS A 78 -7.85 11.68 24.74
N ASN A 79 -9.15 12.01 24.76
CA ASN A 79 -10.18 11.05 24.37
C ASN A 79 -10.16 10.77 22.86
N LYS A 80 -9.89 11.80 22.05
CA LYS A 80 -9.70 11.64 20.60
C LYS A 80 -8.53 10.71 20.31
N LYS A 81 -7.38 10.96 20.93
CA LYS A 81 -6.16 10.16 20.80
C LYS A 81 -6.39 8.71 21.19
N LEU A 82 -7.00 8.48 22.36
CA LEU A 82 -7.34 7.13 22.82
C LEU A 82 -8.25 6.39 21.82
N SER A 83 -9.21 7.09 21.22
CA SER A 83 -10.14 6.51 20.26
C SER A 83 -9.47 6.11 18.94
N VAL A 84 -8.59 6.97 18.41
CA VAL A 84 -7.85 6.65 17.17
C VAL A 84 -6.83 5.55 17.40
N ASP A 85 -6.11 5.56 18.52
CA ASP A 85 -5.13 4.50 18.85
C ASP A 85 -5.81 3.14 18.98
N LYS A 86 -6.98 3.12 19.65
CA LYS A 86 -7.79 1.91 19.76
C LYS A 86 -8.24 1.41 18.39
N ALA A 87 -8.70 2.29 17.51
CA ALA A 87 -9.10 1.92 16.15
C ALA A 87 -7.93 1.34 15.34
N SER A 88 -6.76 1.99 15.36
CA SER A 88 -5.56 1.51 14.67
C SER A 88 -5.11 0.14 15.18
N LEU A 89 -5.00 -0.03 16.50
CA LEU A 89 -4.53 -1.30 17.11
C LEU A 89 -5.51 -2.45 16.86
N GLN A 90 -6.82 -2.19 16.94
CA GLN A 90 -7.83 -3.21 16.66
C GLN A 90 -7.82 -3.62 15.18
N THR A 91 -7.63 -2.66 14.27
CA THR A 91 -7.46 -2.90 12.82
C THR A 91 -6.25 -3.77 12.56
N GLN A 92 -5.07 -3.37 13.06
CA GLN A 92 -3.83 -4.12 12.92
C GLN A 92 -3.97 -5.56 13.41
N ARG A 93 -4.54 -5.76 14.61
CA ARG A 93 -4.78 -7.12 15.13
C ARG A 93 -5.67 -7.94 14.21
N SER A 94 -6.81 -7.38 13.82
CA SER A 94 -7.82 -8.10 13.03
C SER A 94 -7.26 -8.53 11.68
N ILE A 95 -6.61 -7.61 10.97
CA ILE A 95 -6.00 -7.86 9.66
C ILE A 95 -4.86 -8.88 9.76
N LEU A 96 -3.95 -8.73 10.73
CA LEU A 96 -2.88 -9.71 10.97
C LEU A 96 -3.42 -11.09 11.35
N THR A 97 -4.59 -11.17 11.99
CA THR A 97 -5.19 -12.45 12.36
C THR A 97 -5.81 -13.15 11.15
N LYS A 98 -6.46 -12.39 10.26
CA LYS A 98 -7.19 -12.95 9.11
C LYS A 98 -6.31 -13.22 7.91
N TYR A 99 -5.43 -12.28 7.59
CA TYR A 99 -4.65 -12.29 6.36
C TYR A 99 -3.18 -12.62 6.62
N ARG A 100 -2.86 -13.23 7.77
CA ARG A 100 -1.48 -13.57 8.17
C ARG A 100 -0.71 -14.24 7.04
N ASP A 101 -1.35 -15.21 6.40
CA ASP A 101 -0.75 -16.07 5.37
C ASP A 101 -0.50 -15.33 4.04
N CYS A 102 -1.04 -14.11 3.89
CA CYS A 102 -0.75 -13.25 2.74
C CYS A 102 0.53 -12.44 2.94
N PHE A 103 0.95 -12.16 4.18
CA PHE A 103 2.09 -11.28 4.43
C PHE A 103 3.42 -12.03 4.29
N ASP A 104 4.42 -11.35 3.71
CA ASP A 104 5.81 -11.82 3.80
C ASP A 104 6.37 -11.67 5.24
N GLU A 105 7.41 -12.44 5.54
CA GLU A 105 8.02 -12.46 6.89
C GLU A 105 8.60 -11.11 7.31
N LYS A 106 9.10 -10.31 6.34
CA LYS A 106 9.67 -8.97 6.60
C LYS A 106 8.58 -8.03 7.09
N ASN A 107 7.42 -8.04 6.44
CA ASN A 107 6.25 -7.23 6.79
C ASN A 107 5.62 -7.70 8.11
N ILE A 108 5.50 -9.02 8.33
CA ILE A 108 5.07 -9.56 9.64
C ILE A 108 6.00 -9.09 10.76
N THR A 109 7.31 -9.19 10.55
CA THR A 109 8.32 -8.80 11.55
C THR A 109 8.25 -7.31 11.84
N ARG A 110 8.19 -6.46 10.79
CA ARG A 110 8.01 -5.01 10.91
C ARG A 110 6.78 -4.68 11.73
N MET A 111 5.60 -5.14 11.30
CA MET A 111 4.33 -4.86 11.98
C MET A 111 4.31 -5.33 13.43
N SER A 112 4.92 -6.49 13.70
CA SER A 112 5.03 -7.04 15.06
C SER A 112 5.95 -6.22 15.96
N SER A 113 7.04 -5.68 15.42
CA SER A 113 7.98 -4.83 16.16
C SER A 113 7.43 -3.43 16.43
N GLU A 114 6.60 -2.92 15.53
CA GLU A 114 5.98 -1.59 15.59
C GLU A 114 4.68 -1.58 16.40
N PHE A 115 4.25 -2.75 16.88
CA PHE A 115 2.99 -2.88 17.59
C PHE A 115 2.96 -2.01 18.85
N GLY A 116 2.04 -1.04 18.90
CA GLY A 116 1.94 -0.09 20.01
C GLY A 116 3.07 0.94 20.08
N SER A 117 3.77 1.17 18.96
CA SER A 117 4.82 2.20 18.84
C SER A 117 4.27 3.64 18.80
N ASN A 118 2.96 3.83 18.93
CA ASN A 118 2.27 5.13 18.89
C ASN A 118 2.49 5.91 17.57
N LYS A 119 2.46 5.19 16.44
CA LYS A 119 2.53 5.74 15.09
C LYS A 119 1.42 6.74 14.75
N THR A 120 0.27 6.67 15.43
CA THR A 120 -0.88 7.54 15.17
C THR A 120 -0.78 8.83 15.99
N GLU A 121 -0.95 9.99 15.34
CA GLU A 121 -1.00 11.31 16.00
C GLU A 121 -2.07 12.20 15.37
N ILE A 122 -2.70 13.04 16.20
CA ILE A 122 -3.72 14.02 15.78
C ILE A 122 -3.10 15.41 15.78
N TYR A 123 -3.23 16.09 14.65
CA TYR A 123 -2.70 17.42 14.41
C TYR A 123 -3.84 18.43 14.32
N ASN A 124 -3.66 19.57 15.00
CA ASN A 124 -4.57 20.71 14.82
C ASN A 124 -4.55 21.13 13.35
N GLU A 125 -5.72 21.47 12.82
CA GLU A 125 -5.91 21.70 11.39
C GLU A 125 -4.90 22.67 10.76
N PRO A 126 -4.62 23.86 11.32
CA PRO A 126 -3.61 24.76 10.76
C PRO A 126 -2.24 24.09 10.60
N TYR A 127 -1.77 23.37 11.62
CA TYR A 127 -0.48 22.68 11.57
C TYR A 127 -0.49 21.51 10.58
N PHE A 128 -1.58 20.75 10.53
CA PHE A 128 -1.72 19.65 9.57
C PHE A 128 -1.59 20.16 8.13
N ILE A 129 -2.30 21.25 7.80
CA ILE A 129 -2.29 21.83 6.46
C ILE A 129 -0.91 22.42 6.12
N THR A 130 -0.22 23.10 7.05
CA THR A 130 1.04 23.79 6.71
C THR A 130 2.26 22.89 6.77
N GLU A 131 2.30 21.92 7.69
CA GLU A 131 3.51 21.14 7.96
C GLU A 131 3.42 19.70 7.45
N ILE A 132 2.22 19.10 7.46
CA ILE A 132 2.04 17.68 7.13
C ILE A 132 1.60 17.49 5.69
N ALA A 133 0.65 18.28 5.19
CA ALA A 133 0.12 18.18 3.83
C ALA A 133 0.07 19.53 3.08
N PRO A 134 1.20 20.26 2.95
CA PRO A 134 1.25 21.61 2.36
C PRO A 134 0.95 21.65 0.85
N ASP A 135 1.38 20.63 0.12
CA ASP A 135 1.27 20.58 -1.36
C ASP A 135 -0.10 20.11 -1.84
N VAL A 136 -0.93 19.60 -0.94
CA VAL A 136 -2.29 19.19 -1.27
C VAL A 136 -3.20 20.39 -1.03
N GLY A 137 -3.31 21.28 -2.01
CA GLY A 137 -4.16 22.48 -2.00
C GLY A 137 -5.68 22.23 -1.85
N LEU A 138 -6.07 21.11 -1.27
CA LEU A 138 -7.43 20.70 -0.98
C LEU A 138 -7.56 20.44 0.52
N TYR A 139 -8.44 21.19 1.18
CA TYR A 139 -9.00 20.92 2.52
C TYR A 139 -9.67 19.53 2.65
N LYS A 140 -9.52 18.64 1.67
CA LYS A 140 -10.14 17.32 1.59
C LYS A 140 -9.30 16.22 2.23
N VAL A 141 -7.99 16.39 2.34
CA VAL A 141 -7.13 15.41 3.04
C VAL A 141 -7.43 15.48 4.54
N VAL A 142 -7.73 14.31 5.10
CA VAL A 142 -8.04 14.13 6.53
C VAL A 142 -7.03 13.26 7.25
N GLY A 143 -6.25 12.46 6.52
CA GLY A 143 -5.20 11.60 7.04
C GLY A 143 -4.08 11.42 6.02
N VAL A 144 -2.89 11.08 6.51
CA VAL A 144 -1.73 10.67 5.68
C VAL A 144 -0.94 9.61 6.45
N ARG A 145 -0.58 8.52 5.76
CA ARG A 145 0.49 7.61 6.16
C ARG A 145 1.83 8.07 5.56
N ASP A 146 2.76 8.48 6.40
CA ASP A 146 4.08 8.94 5.98
C ASP A 146 4.93 7.76 5.45
N PHE A 147 5.52 7.90 4.27
CA PHE A 147 6.23 6.81 3.59
C PHE A 147 7.49 6.30 4.33
N PRO A 148 8.37 7.16 4.88
CA PRO A 148 9.65 6.73 5.47
C PRO A 148 9.55 5.97 6.79
N ASP A 149 8.59 6.30 7.66
CA ASP A 149 8.49 5.73 9.03
C ASP A 149 7.13 5.07 9.34
N GLY A 150 6.17 5.18 8.42
CA GLY A 150 4.82 4.65 8.59
C GLY A 150 4.01 5.34 9.68
N LYS A 151 4.33 6.59 9.99
CA LYS A 151 3.55 7.42 10.87
C LYS A 151 2.19 7.73 10.26
N ILE A 152 1.16 7.73 11.09
CA ILE A 152 -0.22 8.04 10.71
C ILE A 152 -0.55 9.41 11.29
N CYS A 153 -0.66 10.39 10.41
CA CYS A 153 -0.99 11.77 10.76
C CYS A 153 -2.46 12.01 10.46
N ILE A 154 -3.26 12.39 11.46
CA ILE A 154 -4.70 12.62 11.34
C ILE A 154 -4.99 14.10 11.57
N ARG A 155 -5.77 14.70 10.68
CA ARG A 155 -6.28 16.07 10.85
C ARG A 155 -7.38 16.07 11.91
N ASP A 156 -7.25 16.96 12.89
CA ASP A 156 -8.27 17.13 13.92
C ASP A 156 -9.62 17.51 13.32
N CYS A 157 -10.69 16.91 13.85
CA CYS A 157 -12.06 17.31 13.62
C CYS A 157 -12.91 16.99 14.86
N ASN A 158 -14.14 17.49 14.90
CA ASN A 158 -15.04 17.28 16.04
C ASN A 158 -15.73 15.91 16.03
N ASP A 159 -15.75 15.23 14.89
CA ASP A 159 -16.41 13.95 14.74
C ASP A 159 -15.44 12.80 15.08
N ILE A 160 -15.70 12.13 16.21
CA ILE A 160 -14.90 11.00 16.66
C ILE A 160 -14.96 9.80 15.70
N MET A 161 -16.10 9.60 15.04
CA MET A 161 -16.26 8.49 14.09
C MET A 161 -15.43 8.73 12.84
N ARG A 162 -15.38 9.98 12.36
CA ARG A 162 -14.50 10.37 11.26
C ARG A 162 -13.02 10.18 11.62
N LEU A 163 -12.61 10.55 12.82
CA LEU A 163 -11.24 10.32 13.29
C LEU A 163 -10.89 8.82 13.33
N LYS A 164 -11.82 7.98 13.81
CA LYS A 164 -11.63 6.51 13.84
C LYS A 164 -11.61 5.90 12.45
N HIS A 165 -12.45 6.39 11.55
CA HIS A 165 -12.42 6.03 10.14
C HIS A 165 -11.04 6.34 9.57
N THR A 166 -10.59 7.59 9.63
CA THR A 166 -9.27 7.98 9.11
C THR A 166 -8.14 7.17 9.72
N ALA A 167 -8.16 6.93 11.04
CA ALA A 167 -7.18 6.08 11.70
C ALA A 167 -7.15 4.66 11.12
N THR A 168 -8.32 4.09 10.86
CA THR A 168 -8.46 2.76 10.27
C THR A 168 -7.95 2.73 8.83
N HIS A 169 -8.30 3.74 8.04
CA HIS A 169 -7.90 3.89 6.64
C HIS A 169 -6.37 4.00 6.49
N GLU A 170 -5.74 4.92 7.20
CA GLU A 170 -4.29 5.09 7.14
C GLU A 170 -3.54 3.89 7.75
N THR A 171 -4.14 3.23 8.75
CA THR A 171 -3.60 1.96 9.26
C THR A 171 -3.65 0.89 8.19
N MET A 172 -4.72 0.82 7.38
CA MET A 172 -4.81 -0.14 6.29
C MET A 172 -3.71 0.05 5.25
N HIS A 173 -3.39 1.31 4.89
CA HIS A 173 -2.21 1.62 4.08
C HIS A 173 -0.92 1.16 4.75
N ASP A 174 -0.73 1.37 6.07
CA ASP A 174 0.48 0.89 6.76
C ASP A 174 0.59 -0.64 6.81
N LEU A 175 -0.55 -1.34 6.81
CA LEU A 175 -0.61 -2.80 6.81
C LEU A 175 -0.44 -3.41 5.42
N SER A 176 -0.85 -2.71 4.35
CA SER A 176 -0.73 -3.23 2.99
C SER A 176 0.73 -3.52 2.60
N TYR A 177 0.95 -4.29 1.53
CA TYR A 177 2.30 -4.59 1.05
C TYR A 177 3.15 -3.32 0.89
N GLN A 178 4.34 -3.29 1.49
CA GLN A 178 5.26 -2.15 1.42
C GLN A 178 6.57 -2.59 0.76
N ASP A 179 6.95 -1.90 -0.31
CA ASP A 179 8.24 -2.14 -0.97
C ASP A 179 8.87 -0.85 -1.51
N SER A 180 10.19 -0.85 -1.54
CA SER A 180 10.99 0.27 -2.02
C SER A 180 12.19 -0.26 -2.77
N ASP A 181 12.29 0.08 -4.04
CA ASP A 181 13.41 -0.31 -4.90
C ASP A 181 14.08 0.94 -5.48
N HIS A 182 15.40 0.96 -5.45
CA HIS A 182 16.20 2.06 -5.97
C HIS A 182 17.25 1.51 -6.92
N LYS A 183 17.24 2.01 -8.17
CA LYS A 183 18.13 1.54 -9.23
C LYS A 183 18.84 2.71 -9.92
N VAL A 184 20.15 2.58 -10.06
CA VAL A 184 20.94 3.44 -10.94
C VAL A 184 20.72 2.99 -12.38
N CYS A 185 20.10 3.85 -13.19
CA CYS A 185 19.73 3.58 -14.57
C CYS A 185 20.83 3.98 -15.56
N ALA A 186 21.56 5.05 -15.27
CA ALA A 186 22.70 5.50 -16.07
C ALA A 186 23.65 6.34 -15.23
N GLN A 187 24.94 6.30 -15.56
CA GLN A 187 25.95 7.16 -14.98
C GLN A 187 26.90 7.61 -16.09
N ASP A 188 27.10 8.92 -16.25
CA ASP A 188 28.15 9.44 -17.13
C ASP A 188 29.51 9.35 -16.40
N ALA A 189 30.52 8.84 -17.08
CA ALA A 189 31.90 8.74 -16.59
C ALA A 189 32.73 10.01 -16.86
N GLY A 190 32.12 11.06 -17.42
CA GLY A 190 32.72 12.36 -17.73
C GLY A 190 32.80 13.38 -16.58
N GLN A 191 33.21 14.62 -16.91
CA GLN A 191 33.47 15.73 -15.96
C GLN A 191 32.25 16.19 -15.14
N SER A 192 31.03 15.96 -15.63
CA SER A 192 29.80 16.22 -14.89
C SER A 192 29.31 14.88 -14.35
N ASN A 193 29.34 14.69 -13.03
CA ASN A 193 28.86 13.47 -12.35
C ASN A 193 27.33 13.38 -12.46
N ILE A 194 26.82 13.08 -13.66
CA ILE A 194 25.40 12.93 -13.92
C ILE A 194 25.03 11.46 -13.65
N LEU A 195 24.10 11.28 -12.73
CA LEU A 195 23.50 9.99 -12.38
C LEU A 195 22.00 10.06 -12.69
N ILE A 196 21.48 9.05 -13.37
CA ILE A 196 20.03 8.84 -13.52
C ILE A 196 19.66 7.68 -12.60
N SER A 197 18.73 7.92 -11.69
CA SER A 197 18.20 6.90 -10.80
C SER A 197 16.68 6.77 -10.95
N GLN A 198 16.18 5.58 -10.68
CA GLN A 198 14.75 5.31 -10.55
C GLN A 198 14.49 4.82 -9.14
N THR A 199 13.51 5.43 -8.48
CA THR A 199 12.98 5.00 -7.20
C THR A 199 11.53 4.57 -7.39
N ASP A 200 11.24 3.32 -7.07
CA ASP A 200 9.91 2.74 -7.09
C ASP A 200 9.46 2.53 -5.63
N LEU A 201 8.31 3.10 -5.26
CA LEU A 201 7.67 2.90 -3.96
C LEU A 201 6.32 2.22 -4.18
N THR A 202 6.05 1.16 -3.42
CA THR A 202 4.80 0.40 -3.51
C THR A 202 4.10 0.37 -2.15
N SER A 203 2.81 0.67 -2.14
CA SER A 203 1.91 0.52 -1.00
C SER A 203 0.64 -0.18 -1.48
N GLY A 204 0.40 -1.40 -1.01
CA GLY A 204 -0.67 -2.26 -1.50
C GLY A 204 -0.44 -2.58 -2.97
N ILE A 205 -1.40 -2.22 -3.82
CA ILE A 205 -1.27 -2.35 -5.28
C ILE A 205 -0.84 -1.03 -5.95
N HIS A 206 -0.77 0.08 -5.20
CA HIS A 206 -0.36 1.38 -5.72
C HIS A 206 1.16 1.44 -5.83
N LYS A 207 1.66 1.77 -7.02
CA LYS A 207 3.07 2.06 -7.27
C LYS A 207 3.29 3.53 -7.63
N VAL A 208 4.29 4.15 -7.01
CA VAL A 208 4.85 5.44 -7.38
C VAL A 208 6.24 5.22 -7.97
N GLN A 209 6.47 5.74 -9.17
CA GLN A 209 7.76 5.71 -9.82
C GLN A 209 8.28 7.14 -9.98
N ASN A 210 9.47 7.40 -9.46
CA ASN A 210 10.19 8.65 -9.63
C ASN A 210 11.51 8.38 -10.37
N ILE A 211 11.72 9.03 -11.50
CA ILE A 211 12.99 9.04 -12.20
C ILE A 211 13.65 10.37 -11.91
N GLU A 212 14.85 10.31 -11.36
CA GLU A 212 15.62 11.47 -10.93
C GLU A 212 16.93 11.59 -11.71
N LYS A 213 17.29 12.82 -12.02
CA LYS A 213 18.60 13.20 -12.52
C LYS A 213 19.36 13.88 -11.40
N ILE A 214 20.50 13.31 -11.03
CA ILE A 214 21.38 13.86 -10.01
C ILE A 214 22.60 14.48 -10.70
N ILE A 215 22.83 15.77 -10.45
CA ILE A 215 23.99 16.52 -10.98
C ILE A 215 24.73 17.12 -9.78
N ASP A 216 25.99 16.74 -9.59
CA ASP A 216 26.85 17.23 -8.51
C ASP A 216 26.18 17.13 -7.11
N GLY A 217 25.47 16.02 -6.88
CA GLY A 217 24.77 15.72 -5.61
C GLY A 217 23.40 16.37 -5.44
N LYS A 218 22.92 17.15 -6.41
CA LYS A 218 21.55 17.72 -6.40
C LYS A 218 20.63 16.85 -7.24
N SER A 219 19.53 16.38 -6.64
CA SER A 219 18.50 15.60 -7.32
C SER A 219 17.43 16.49 -7.94
N GLU A 220 17.03 16.18 -9.17
CA GLU A 220 15.90 16.77 -9.88
C GLU A 220 15.01 15.65 -10.43
N SER A 221 13.71 15.65 -10.09
CA SER A 221 12.75 14.71 -10.67
C SER A 221 12.50 15.08 -12.14
N ILE A 222 12.63 14.10 -13.03
CA ILE A 222 12.45 14.28 -14.49
C ILE A 222 11.26 13.49 -15.05
N ASP A 223 10.80 12.45 -14.36
CA ASP A 223 9.55 11.75 -14.66
C ASP A 223 8.94 11.23 -13.35
N TYR A 224 7.62 11.34 -13.21
CA TYR A 224 6.91 10.95 -12.01
C TYR A 224 5.55 10.36 -12.37
N LYS A 225 5.33 9.09 -12.01
CA LYS A 225 4.16 8.31 -12.40
C LYS A 225 3.52 7.60 -11.22
N HIS A 226 2.19 7.59 -11.21
CA HIS A 226 1.38 6.75 -10.33
C HIS A 226 0.75 5.63 -11.15
N TYR A 227 0.64 4.45 -10.55
CA TYR A 227 -0.05 3.29 -11.11
C TYR A 227 -1.05 2.75 -10.10
N ASN A 228 -2.29 2.50 -10.52
CA ASN A 228 -3.34 1.87 -9.71
C ASN A 228 -3.75 2.68 -8.47
N ARG A 229 -3.58 4.00 -8.49
CA ARG A 229 -3.76 4.83 -7.29
C ARG A 229 -5.18 4.72 -6.74
N TYR A 230 -6.19 4.99 -7.55
CA TYR A 230 -7.56 5.06 -7.05
C TYR A 230 -8.20 3.68 -6.87
N LEU A 231 -7.76 2.67 -7.62
CA LEU A 231 -8.18 1.29 -7.33
C LEU A 231 -7.60 0.82 -5.98
N ASN A 232 -6.37 1.20 -5.65
CA ASN A 232 -5.78 0.94 -4.33
C ASN A 232 -6.60 1.61 -3.22
N GLU A 233 -6.96 2.89 -3.37
CA GLU A 233 -7.84 3.56 -2.39
C GLU A 233 -9.19 2.84 -2.24
N GLY A 234 -9.76 2.32 -3.34
CA GLY A 234 -10.97 1.50 -3.29
C GLY A 234 -10.82 0.23 -2.44
N PHE A 235 -9.70 -0.48 -2.56
CA PHE A 235 -9.41 -1.63 -1.70
C PHE A 235 -9.12 -1.23 -0.25
N THR A 236 -8.33 -0.18 -0.02
CA THR A 236 -8.07 0.36 1.31
C THR A 236 -9.37 0.72 2.03
N GLU A 237 -10.27 1.42 1.33
CA GLU A 237 -11.55 1.86 1.87
C GLU A 237 -12.50 0.69 2.09
N LEU A 238 -12.54 -0.28 1.18
CA LEU A 238 -13.30 -1.52 1.35
C LEU A 238 -12.92 -2.26 2.64
N TYR A 239 -11.62 -2.48 2.88
CA TYR A 239 -11.17 -3.11 4.11
C TYR A 239 -11.41 -2.22 5.34
N THR A 240 -11.34 -0.88 5.19
CA THR A 240 -11.65 0.07 6.27
C THR A 240 -13.09 -0.07 6.74
N ILE A 241 -14.04 -0.09 5.81
CA ILE A 241 -15.47 -0.28 6.06
C ILE A 241 -15.72 -1.58 6.81
N GLU A 242 -15.14 -2.69 6.35
CA GLU A 242 -15.28 -3.99 6.99
C GLU A 242 -14.75 -3.99 8.42
N GLN A 243 -13.58 -3.39 8.63
CA GLN A 243 -12.98 -3.31 9.96
C GLN A 243 -13.78 -2.44 10.92
N MET A 244 -14.41 -1.36 10.44
CA MET A 244 -15.34 -0.57 11.25
C MET A 244 -16.61 -1.37 11.58
N GLN A 245 -17.22 -2.01 10.59
CA GLN A 245 -18.44 -2.80 10.80
C GLN A 245 -18.24 -3.93 11.81
N GLU A 246 -17.10 -4.61 11.76
CA GLU A 246 -16.75 -5.68 12.71
C GLU A 246 -16.57 -5.20 14.14
N ARG A 247 -16.23 -3.92 14.33
CA ARG A 247 -16.18 -3.27 15.65
C ARG A 247 -17.54 -2.73 16.10
N GLY A 248 -18.60 -2.91 15.30
CA GLY A 248 -19.92 -2.32 15.54
C GLY A 248 -19.94 -0.80 15.31
N GLU A 249 -19.03 -0.29 14.49
CA GLU A 249 -18.89 1.12 14.16
C GLU A 249 -19.56 1.43 12.82
N TYR A 250 -20.12 2.64 12.69
CA TYR A 250 -20.68 3.12 11.43
C TYR A 250 -19.59 3.86 10.64
N PRO A 251 -19.21 3.38 9.45
CA PRO A 251 -18.28 4.09 8.59
C PRO A 251 -18.94 5.34 8.01
N ASP A 252 -18.21 6.46 8.02
CA ASP A 252 -18.55 7.67 7.28
C ASP A 252 -18.26 7.45 5.78
N PHE A 253 -19.26 7.60 4.89
CA PHE A 253 -19.21 7.11 3.50
C PHE A 253 -19.06 8.24 2.45
N ASP A 254 -18.32 9.29 2.78
CA ASP A 254 -18.24 10.48 1.92
C ASP A 254 -17.12 10.41 0.85
N SER A 255 -16.18 9.46 0.95
CA SER A 255 -15.00 9.38 0.06
C SER A 255 -14.88 8.03 -0.64
N TYR A 256 -14.33 8.03 -1.86
CA TYR A 256 -14.00 6.83 -2.64
C TYR A 256 -15.17 5.89 -2.97
N SER A 257 -16.42 6.37 -2.95
CA SER A 257 -17.60 5.52 -3.11
C SER A 257 -17.61 4.72 -4.41
N GLN A 258 -17.13 5.31 -5.50
CA GLN A 258 -17.07 4.64 -6.81
C GLN A 258 -15.93 3.61 -6.84
N GLU A 259 -14.78 3.96 -6.28
CA GLU A 259 -13.60 3.11 -6.17
C GLU A 259 -13.89 1.87 -5.30
N VAL A 260 -14.61 2.05 -4.19
CA VAL A 260 -15.14 0.95 -3.38
C VAL A 260 -16.07 0.07 -4.22
N GLY A 261 -16.95 0.65 -5.03
CA GLY A 261 -17.82 -0.09 -5.94
C GLY A 261 -17.03 -0.99 -6.90
N TRP A 262 -15.97 -0.46 -7.52
CA TRP A 262 -15.09 -1.24 -8.38
C TRP A 262 -14.31 -2.32 -7.60
N ALA A 263 -13.79 -1.98 -6.42
CA ALA A 263 -13.07 -2.92 -5.56
C ALA A 263 -13.95 -4.10 -5.10
N VAL A 264 -15.20 -3.82 -4.69
CA VAL A 264 -16.20 -4.84 -4.32
C VAL A 264 -16.48 -5.76 -5.50
N ASN A 265 -16.77 -5.19 -6.68
CA ASN A 265 -17.06 -5.98 -7.88
C ASN A 265 -15.88 -6.86 -8.27
N LEU A 266 -14.65 -6.33 -8.26
CA LEU A 266 -13.44 -7.11 -8.56
C LEU A 266 -13.26 -8.24 -7.55
N ARG A 267 -13.45 -7.98 -6.25
CA ARG A 267 -13.32 -9.01 -5.22
C ARG A 267 -14.39 -10.10 -5.36
N GLU A 268 -15.63 -9.75 -5.69
CA GLU A 268 -16.70 -10.71 -5.97
C GLU A 268 -16.41 -11.59 -7.18
N ILE A 269 -15.78 -11.03 -8.22
CA ILE A 269 -15.44 -11.74 -9.45
C ILE A 269 -14.22 -12.64 -9.24
N LEU A 270 -13.12 -12.06 -8.77
CA LEU A 270 -11.78 -12.66 -8.69
C LEU A 270 -11.57 -13.51 -7.43
N GLY A 271 -12.33 -13.24 -6.37
CA GLY A 271 -12.25 -13.93 -5.08
C GLY A 271 -11.40 -13.15 -4.06
N ASP A 272 -11.82 -13.21 -2.80
CA ASP A 272 -11.18 -12.53 -1.66
C ASP A 272 -9.70 -12.91 -1.49
N GLU A 273 -9.38 -14.19 -1.61
CA GLU A 273 -8.01 -14.68 -1.43
C GLU A 273 -7.01 -14.05 -2.41
N LEU A 274 -7.38 -13.89 -3.69
CA LEU A 274 -6.51 -13.31 -4.70
C LEU A 274 -6.30 -11.81 -4.45
N ILE A 275 -7.36 -11.08 -4.12
CA ILE A 275 -7.27 -9.65 -3.78
C ILE A 275 -6.41 -9.45 -2.53
N ALA A 276 -6.61 -10.26 -1.49
CA ALA A 276 -5.84 -10.18 -0.26
C ALA A 276 -4.35 -10.49 -0.47
N LYS A 277 -4.01 -11.51 -1.27
CA LYS A 277 -2.60 -11.82 -1.63
C LYS A 277 -1.93 -10.69 -2.41
N ALA A 278 -2.65 -10.03 -3.32
CA ALA A 278 -2.11 -8.88 -4.03
C ALA A 278 -1.93 -7.67 -3.13
N TYR A 279 -2.97 -7.31 -2.35
CA TYR A 279 -2.98 -6.10 -1.54
C TYR A 279 -2.08 -6.18 -0.30
N PHE A 280 -2.10 -7.31 0.43
CA PHE A 280 -1.27 -7.50 1.63
C PHE A 280 0.08 -8.17 1.34
N GLY A 281 0.12 -9.06 0.34
CA GLY A 281 1.29 -9.89 0.03
C GLY A 281 2.12 -9.44 -1.16
N GLY A 282 1.65 -8.47 -1.95
CA GLY A 282 2.39 -7.96 -3.10
C GLY A 282 2.32 -8.84 -4.35
N ASP A 283 1.43 -9.83 -4.42
CA ASP A 283 1.17 -10.63 -5.63
C ASP A 283 0.38 -9.84 -6.70
N ILE A 284 0.93 -8.69 -7.10
CA ILE A 284 0.32 -7.78 -8.08
C ILE A 284 0.34 -8.41 -9.47
N ASP A 285 1.40 -9.15 -9.81
CA ASP A 285 1.51 -9.84 -11.09
C ASP A 285 0.47 -10.95 -11.23
N GLY A 286 0.20 -11.73 -10.16
CA GLY A 286 -0.86 -12.73 -10.15
C GLY A 286 -2.26 -12.11 -10.32
N LEU A 287 -2.53 -10.98 -9.65
CA LEU A 287 -3.78 -10.22 -9.83
C LEU A 287 -3.93 -9.72 -11.28
N LYS A 288 -2.88 -9.09 -11.81
CA LYS A 288 -2.86 -8.59 -13.19
C LYS A 288 -3.12 -9.72 -14.19
N GLN A 289 -2.37 -10.81 -14.07
CA GLN A 289 -2.51 -11.96 -14.96
C GLN A 289 -3.95 -12.49 -14.94
N ARG A 290 -4.54 -12.61 -13.75
CA ARG A 290 -5.92 -13.09 -13.64
C ARG A 290 -6.92 -12.16 -14.31
N VAL A 291 -6.77 -10.85 -14.16
CA VAL A 291 -7.64 -9.85 -14.82
C VAL A 291 -7.48 -9.93 -16.34
N ASP A 292 -6.26 -10.02 -16.84
CA ASP A 292 -6.00 -10.12 -18.27
C ASP A 292 -6.50 -11.45 -18.87
N GLU A 293 -6.41 -12.57 -18.14
CA GLU A 293 -6.92 -13.87 -18.57
C GLU A 293 -8.45 -13.95 -18.60
N MET A 294 -9.10 -13.31 -17.64
CA MET A 294 -10.57 -13.30 -17.55
C MET A 294 -11.24 -12.27 -18.45
N SER A 295 -10.49 -11.35 -19.04
CA SER A 295 -11.07 -10.34 -19.92
C SER A 295 -10.87 -10.71 -21.37
N SER A 296 -11.88 -10.43 -22.17
CA SER A 296 -11.76 -10.43 -23.63
C SER A 296 -11.03 -9.19 -24.18
N ILE A 297 -10.65 -8.25 -23.30
CA ILE A 297 -9.96 -7.00 -23.66
C ILE A 297 -8.45 -7.17 -23.46
N PRO A 298 -7.62 -7.02 -24.52
CA PRO A 298 -6.17 -7.09 -24.37
C PRO A 298 -5.63 -5.98 -23.45
N GLY A 299 -4.81 -6.36 -22.46
CA GLY A 299 -4.27 -5.43 -21.47
C GLY A 299 -5.38 -4.82 -20.60
N ALA A 300 -6.31 -5.67 -20.16
CA ALA A 300 -7.46 -5.27 -19.37
C ALA A 300 -7.03 -4.63 -18.05
N TRP A 301 -5.99 -5.14 -17.41
CA TRP A 301 -5.47 -4.58 -16.17
C TRP A 301 -4.98 -3.14 -16.36
N GLU A 302 -4.12 -2.87 -17.34
CA GLU A 302 -3.62 -1.52 -17.61
C GLU A 302 -4.76 -0.57 -18.02
N THR A 303 -5.69 -1.05 -18.83
CA THR A 303 -6.82 -0.25 -19.30
C THR A 303 -7.76 0.11 -18.14
N LEU A 304 -8.04 -0.84 -17.26
CA LEU A 304 -8.86 -0.64 -16.06
C LEU A 304 -8.26 0.44 -15.16
N ASN A 305 -6.99 0.28 -14.79
CA ASN A 305 -6.32 1.23 -13.91
C ASN A 305 -6.18 2.61 -14.55
N PHE A 306 -5.88 2.68 -15.85
CA PHE A 306 -5.84 3.95 -16.58
C PHE A 306 -7.20 4.67 -16.53
N ASN A 307 -8.30 3.94 -16.74
CA ASN A 307 -9.64 4.50 -16.73
C ASN A 307 -10.08 4.98 -15.36
N ILE A 308 -9.82 4.18 -14.31
CA ILE A 308 -10.10 4.54 -12.92
C ILE A 308 -9.32 5.81 -12.53
N ASP A 309 -8.05 5.90 -12.89
CA ASP A 309 -7.22 7.08 -12.61
C ASP A 309 -7.59 8.29 -13.50
N ALA A 310 -8.11 8.08 -14.71
CA ALA A 310 -8.59 9.14 -15.59
C ALA A 310 -9.92 9.74 -15.10
N TYR A 311 -10.84 8.89 -14.62
CA TYR A 311 -12.13 9.30 -14.05
C TYR A 311 -11.93 10.34 -12.94
N ASN A 312 -11.02 10.06 -12.00
CA ASN A 312 -10.72 10.97 -10.88
C ASN A 312 -10.04 12.28 -11.29
N ARG A 313 -9.32 12.29 -12.42
CA ARG A 313 -8.64 13.50 -12.91
C ARG A 313 -9.56 14.44 -13.70
N THR A 314 -10.56 13.89 -14.40
CA THR A 314 -11.27 14.64 -15.45
C THR A 314 -12.79 14.56 -15.37
N GLY A 315 -13.36 13.61 -14.62
CA GLY A 315 -14.79 13.34 -14.59
C GLY A 315 -15.40 12.91 -15.93
N ASP A 316 -14.60 12.73 -16.97
CA ASP A 316 -15.01 12.48 -18.36
C ASP A 316 -14.20 11.29 -18.93
N LEU A 317 -14.85 10.15 -19.11
CA LEU A 317 -14.25 8.93 -19.68
C LEU A 317 -14.35 8.95 -21.21
N ARG A 318 -13.45 9.66 -21.90
CA ARG A 318 -13.28 9.51 -23.36
C ARG A 318 -12.33 8.36 -23.70
N CYS A 319 -12.61 7.19 -23.18
CA CYS A 319 -11.87 5.97 -23.45
C CYS A 319 -12.71 5.03 -24.33
N LYS A 320 -12.04 4.18 -25.12
CA LYS A 320 -12.70 3.18 -25.98
C LYS A 320 -13.48 2.14 -25.14
N PHE A 321 -13.01 1.87 -23.93
CA PHE A 321 -13.64 1.04 -22.91
C PHE A 321 -13.58 1.81 -21.59
N THR A 322 -14.62 1.70 -20.76
CA THR A 322 -14.68 2.25 -19.40
C THR A 322 -14.20 1.23 -18.36
N ALA A 323 -14.07 1.64 -17.10
CA ALA A 323 -13.79 0.70 -16.01
C ALA A 323 -14.92 -0.33 -15.84
N ASP A 324 -16.17 0.12 -15.98
CA ASP A 324 -17.36 -0.73 -15.88
C ASP A 324 -17.42 -1.75 -17.04
N ASP A 325 -17.11 -1.35 -18.26
CA ASP A 325 -17.05 -2.26 -19.42
C ASP A 325 -16.06 -3.42 -19.18
N ILE A 326 -14.92 -3.13 -18.54
CA ILE A 326 -13.92 -4.16 -18.22
C ILE A 326 -14.47 -5.07 -17.12
N ILE A 327 -15.03 -4.51 -16.04
CA ILE A 327 -15.60 -5.30 -14.94
C ILE A 327 -16.73 -6.22 -15.43
N ASP A 328 -17.59 -5.74 -16.31
CA ASP A 328 -18.66 -6.55 -16.91
C ASP A 328 -18.08 -7.66 -17.81
N SER A 329 -17.02 -7.39 -18.58
CA SER A 329 -16.35 -8.43 -19.37
C SER A 329 -15.80 -9.58 -18.52
N LEU A 330 -15.34 -9.29 -17.30
CA LEU A 330 -14.85 -10.32 -16.37
C LEU A 330 -16.00 -11.18 -15.81
N ARG A 331 -17.22 -10.63 -15.70
CA ARG A 331 -18.41 -11.35 -15.20
C ARG A 331 -18.91 -12.36 -16.21
N ASP A 332 -18.93 -12.00 -17.49
CA ASP A 332 -19.40 -12.86 -18.57
C ASP A 332 -18.59 -14.16 -18.66
N GLU A 333 -17.25 -14.08 -18.51
CA GLU A 333 -16.37 -15.25 -18.50
C GLU A 333 -16.56 -16.13 -17.25
N LYS A 334 -16.80 -15.51 -16.08
CA LYS A 334 -17.14 -16.27 -14.85
C LYS A 334 -18.47 -17.02 -14.99
N GLY A 335 -19.44 -16.44 -15.71
CA GLY A 335 -20.73 -17.05 -16.02
C GLY A 335 -20.65 -18.16 -17.07
N GLY A 336 -19.74 -18.05 -18.05
CA GLY A 336 -19.53 -19.05 -19.10
C GLY A 336 -18.93 -20.37 -18.61
N SER A 337 -18.08 -20.33 -17.58
CA SER A 337 -17.41 -21.53 -17.02
C SER A 337 -18.36 -22.53 -16.34
N ASN A 338 -19.55 -22.10 -15.91
CA ASN A 338 -20.52 -22.97 -15.20
C ASN A 338 -21.51 -23.71 -16.12
N ASN A 339 -21.45 -23.52 -17.44
CA ASN A 339 -22.43 -24.09 -18.38
C ASN A 339 -21.93 -25.24 -19.25
N GLU A 340 -20.68 -25.73 -19.09
CA GLU A 340 -20.13 -26.78 -19.96
C GLU A 340 -20.14 -28.22 -19.40
N ASN A 341 -20.70 -28.48 -18.21
CA ASN A 341 -20.84 -29.85 -17.67
C ASN A 341 -22.28 -30.23 -17.32
N GLY A 342 -23.22 -29.95 -18.21
CA GLY A 342 -24.64 -30.20 -18.00
C GLY A 342 -25.39 -30.74 -19.21
N ILE A 343 -24.90 -31.81 -19.85
CA ILE A 343 -25.73 -32.81 -20.57
C ILE A 343 -25.14 -34.20 -20.34
#